data_AF-A0A973GEU2-F1
#
_entry.id   AF-A0A973GEU2-F1
#
_cell.length_a   1.000
_cell.length_b   1.000
_cell.length_c   1.000
_cell.angle_alpha   90.00
_cell.angle_beta   90.00
_cell.angle_gamma   90.00
#
_symmetry.space_group_name_H-M   'P 1'
#
loop_
_entity.id
_entity.type
_entity.pdbx_description
1 polymer ?
#
loop_
_entity_poly.entity_id
_entity_poly.type
_entity_poly.pdbx_seq_one_letter_code
_entity_poly.pdbx_strand_id
1 'polypeptide(L)'
;MALTTMIADGGNVYGDRVIPGSLKLIGVQGSGATRDKVNGTAEIVKPSYSTSGHLNVGLYRQSLETVNLTGEDASNYSISYTTERANYKVSPKVINLEGSRPYDGTVNFDASFFGDNGIIAGVGSETLILIGTATVTSPNIDSGRQPLILGTLRLSDGANGGKATNYTLEGGSHFGTIKGNKP
;
A
#
# COMPACT_ATOMS: atom_id res chain seq x y z
N MET A 1 24.23 -6.32 -32.22
CA MET A 1 24.52 -6.69 -30.81
C MET A 1 23.20 -6.87 -30.09
N ALA A 2 23.10 -7.79 -29.13
CA ALA A 2 21.87 -7.96 -28.37
C ALA A 2 21.69 -6.79 -27.39
N LEU A 3 20.48 -6.22 -27.34
CA LEU A 3 20.15 -5.17 -26.41
C LEU A 3 19.74 -5.78 -25.06
N THR A 4 20.47 -5.46 -24.00
CA THR A 4 20.08 -5.92 -22.66
C THR A 4 19.11 -4.93 -22.06
N THR A 5 17.92 -5.41 -21.71
CA THR A 5 16.86 -4.61 -21.10
C THR A 5 16.69 -5.01 -19.64
N MET A 6 16.59 -4.02 -18.75
CA MET A 6 16.31 -4.20 -17.34
C MET A 6 15.25 -3.19 -16.89
N ILE A 7 14.38 -3.60 -15.98
CA ILE A 7 13.49 -2.70 -15.25
C ILE A 7 13.89 -2.76 -13.79
N ALA A 8 14.22 -1.61 -13.19
CA ALA A 8 14.61 -1.53 -11.79
C ALA A 8 13.48 -1.99 -10.86
N ASP A 9 13.85 -2.35 -9.64
CA ASP A 9 12.88 -2.64 -8.59
C ASP A 9 12.05 -1.40 -8.28
N GLY A 10 10.79 -1.60 -7.94
CA GLY A 10 9.86 -0.52 -7.63
C GLY A 10 8.91 -0.91 -6.52
N GLY A 11 8.12 0.07 -6.08
CA GLY A 11 7.08 -0.17 -5.12
C GLY A 11 6.42 1.10 -4.62
N ASN A 12 5.30 0.91 -3.93
CA ASN A 12 4.53 1.99 -3.31
C ASN A 12 3.76 1.44 -2.10
N VAL A 13 3.20 2.32 -1.28
CA VAL A 13 2.20 1.93 -0.28
C VAL A 13 0.83 1.91 -0.93
N TYR A 14 -0.04 1.00 -0.51
CA TYR A 14 -1.42 0.93 -0.99
C TYR A 14 -2.11 2.29 -0.87
N GLY A 15 -2.78 2.71 -1.95
CA GLY A 15 -3.40 4.03 -2.07
C GLY A 15 -2.53 5.09 -2.76
N ASP A 16 -1.21 4.90 -2.81
CA ASP A 16 -0.31 5.81 -3.49
C ASP A 16 -0.35 5.62 -5.02
N ARG A 17 0.17 6.62 -5.73
CA ARG A 17 0.36 6.54 -7.18
C ARG A 17 1.36 5.44 -7.53
N VAL A 18 0.97 4.56 -8.45
CA VAL A 18 1.85 3.54 -9.01
C VAL A 18 2.85 4.20 -9.97
N ILE A 19 4.13 4.04 -9.68
CA ILE A 19 5.24 4.48 -10.52
C ILE A 19 6.12 3.25 -10.76
N PRO A 20 6.05 2.62 -11.94
CA PRO A 20 6.90 1.49 -12.30
C PRO A 20 8.40 1.84 -12.26
N GLY A 21 9.24 0.82 -12.15
CA GLY A 21 10.68 0.93 -12.11
C GLY A 21 11.25 1.57 -13.36
N SER A 22 12.39 2.25 -13.21
CA SER A 22 13.07 2.88 -14.33
C SER A 22 13.59 1.83 -15.31
N LEU A 23 13.41 2.11 -16.61
CA LEU A 23 13.96 1.31 -17.69
C LEU A 23 15.46 1.59 -17.85
N LYS A 24 16.26 0.53 -17.96
CA LYS A 24 17.68 0.60 -18.31
C LYS A 24 17.95 -0.29 -19.52
N LEU A 25 18.56 0.30 -20.55
CA LEU A 25 18.94 -0.39 -21.78
C LEU A 25 20.46 -0.29 -21.95
N ILE A 26 21.10 -1.42 -22.19
CA ILE A 26 22.56 -1.52 -22.40
C ILE A 26 22.80 -2.04 -23.81
N GLY A 27 23.75 -1.43 -24.52
CA GLY A 27 24.14 -1.84 -25.87
C GLY A 27 23.41 -1.14 -27.02
N VAL A 28 22.69 -0.04 -26.74
CA VAL A 28 22.04 0.81 -27.76
C VAL A 28 23.12 1.36 -28.72
N GLN A 29 22.95 1.17 -30.03
CA GLN A 29 23.94 1.54 -31.06
C GLN A 29 23.89 3.05 -31.42
N GLY A 30 24.96 3.52 -32.08
CA GLY A 30 25.16 4.92 -32.49
C GLY A 30 25.97 5.77 -31.50
N SER A 31 26.41 6.95 -31.96
CA SER A 31 27.24 7.90 -31.21
C SER A 31 26.75 9.35 -31.43
N GLY A 32 26.95 10.23 -30.46
CA GLY A 32 26.53 11.63 -30.58
C GLY A 32 25.01 11.80 -30.80
N ALA A 33 24.62 12.71 -31.69
CA ALA A 33 23.21 13.05 -31.96
C ALA A 33 22.44 11.99 -32.76
N THR A 34 23.13 11.03 -33.38
CA THR A 34 22.52 9.93 -34.16
C THR A 34 22.38 8.64 -33.35
N ARG A 35 22.79 8.65 -32.08
CA ARG A 35 22.57 7.53 -31.15
C ARG A 35 21.09 7.20 -31.07
N ASP A 36 20.75 5.92 -31.20
CA ASP A 36 19.38 5.48 -31.03
C ASP A 36 18.90 5.88 -29.63
N LYS A 37 17.71 6.46 -29.56
CA LYS A 37 17.03 6.76 -28.30
C LYS A 37 15.86 5.81 -28.19
N VAL A 38 15.78 5.19 -27.02
CA VAL A 38 14.68 4.32 -26.66
C VAL A 38 13.99 4.96 -25.46
N ASN A 39 12.83 5.54 -25.70
CA ASN A 39 11.96 6.05 -24.64
C ASN A 39 10.88 5.01 -24.42
N GLY A 40 10.95 4.31 -23.29
CA GLY A 40 9.91 3.38 -22.91
C GLY A 40 9.57 3.49 -21.44
N THR A 41 8.31 3.23 -21.14
CA THR A 41 7.79 3.20 -19.77
C THR A 41 7.54 1.75 -19.38
N ALA A 42 8.00 1.38 -18.19
CA ALA A 42 7.61 0.12 -17.60
C ALA A 42 6.14 0.19 -17.19
N GLU A 43 5.46 -0.95 -17.22
CA GLU A 43 4.09 -1.13 -16.79
C GLU A 43 3.99 -2.34 -15.84
N ILE A 44 2.95 -2.35 -15.01
CA ILE A 44 2.70 -3.46 -14.09
C ILE A 44 2.00 -4.59 -14.85
N VAL A 45 2.53 -5.81 -14.74
CA VAL A 45 1.95 -6.98 -15.42
C VAL A 45 0.75 -7.47 -14.63
N LYS A 46 -0.41 -7.57 -15.32
CA LYS A 46 -1.68 -8.07 -14.76
C LYS A 46 -2.03 -7.40 -13.42
N PRO A 47 -2.12 -6.06 -13.37
CA PRO A 47 -2.41 -5.35 -12.14
C PRO A 47 -3.78 -5.75 -11.62
N SER A 48 -3.90 -5.90 -10.30
CA SER A 48 -5.17 -6.12 -9.63
C SER A 48 -5.48 -4.87 -8.81
N TYR A 49 -6.52 -4.13 -9.19
CA TYR A 49 -6.93 -2.93 -8.50
C TYR A 49 -8.06 -3.23 -7.50
N SER A 50 -8.15 -2.44 -6.44
CA SER A 50 -9.34 -2.34 -5.62
C SER A 50 -10.45 -1.62 -6.39
N THR A 51 -11.67 -1.64 -5.86
CA THR A 51 -12.81 -0.93 -6.46
C THR A 51 -12.59 0.59 -6.47
N SER A 52 -11.75 1.13 -5.58
CA SER A 52 -11.36 2.55 -5.56
C SER A 52 -10.23 2.89 -6.55
N GLY A 53 -9.73 1.91 -7.31
CA GLY A 53 -8.73 2.13 -8.37
C GLY A 53 -7.28 2.10 -7.90
N HIS A 54 -7.01 1.66 -6.67
CA HIS A 54 -5.65 1.53 -6.15
C HIS A 54 -5.11 0.12 -6.36
N LEU A 55 -3.83 -0.01 -6.75
CA LEU A 55 -3.20 -1.32 -6.97
C LEU A 55 -3.14 -2.05 -5.64
N ASN A 56 -3.72 -3.26 -5.57
CA ASN A 56 -3.79 -4.06 -4.36
C ASN A 56 -2.38 -4.41 -3.83
N VAL A 57 -2.29 -4.72 -2.54
CA VAL A 57 -1.05 -5.20 -1.91
C VAL A 57 -0.62 -6.52 -2.55
N GLY A 58 0.67 -6.62 -2.83
CA GLY A 58 1.24 -7.79 -3.46
C GLY A 58 2.59 -7.55 -4.12
N LEU A 59 3.05 -8.59 -4.81
CA LEU A 59 4.25 -8.55 -5.64
C LEU A 59 3.84 -8.70 -7.10
N TYR A 60 4.34 -7.80 -7.94
CA TYR A 60 4.03 -7.75 -9.36
C TYR A 60 5.30 -7.82 -10.20
N ARG A 61 5.17 -8.45 -11.38
CA ARG A 61 6.17 -8.35 -12.45
C ARG A 61 5.98 -7.04 -13.21
N GLN A 62 7.02 -6.61 -13.90
CA GLN A 62 6.99 -5.41 -14.73
C GLN A 62 7.33 -5.76 -16.17
N SER A 63 6.68 -5.11 -17.12
CA SER A 63 6.92 -5.27 -18.56
C SER A 63 7.22 -3.93 -19.21
N LEU A 64 7.92 -4.00 -20.35
CA LEU A 64 8.06 -2.89 -21.26
C LEU A 64 6.99 -3.02 -22.35
N GLU A 65 6.07 -2.06 -22.44
CA GLU A 65 4.94 -2.12 -23.38
C GLU A 65 5.00 -0.97 -24.40
N THR A 66 5.34 0.25 -23.97
CA THR A 66 5.59 1.35 -24.90
C THR A 66 7.08 1.48 -25.17
N VAL A 67 7.48 1.37 -26.44
CA VAL A 67 8.86 1.62 -26.89
C VAL A 67 8.81 2.63 -28.03
N ASN A 68 9.16 3.89 -27.74
CA ASN A 68 9.46 4.87 -28.76
C ASN A 68 10.94 4.77 -29.12
N LEU A 69 11.22 4.12 -30.24
CA LEU A 69 12.55 4.07 -30.84
C LEU A 69 12.70 5.23 -31.81
N THR A 70 13.75 6.01 -31.66
CA THR A 70 14.11 7.10 -32.59
C THR A 70 15.61 7.02 -32.87
N GLY A 71 16.06 7.47 -34.03
CA GLY A 71 17.45 7.29 -34.49
C GLY A 71 17.49 6.64 -35.87
N GLU A 72 18.68 6.61 -36.49
CA GLU A 72 18.85 6.07 -37.84
C GLU A 72 18.58 4.55 -37.90
N ASP A 73 18.85 3.84 -36.80
CA ASP A 73 18.75 2.39 -36.71
C ASP A 73 17.57 1.94 -35.84
N ALA A 74 16.61 2.83 -35.54
CA ALA A 74 15.46 2.55 -34.69
C ALA A 74 14.64 1.31 -35.12
N SER A 75 14.58 1.03 -36.42
CA SER A 75 13.84 -0.13 -36.97
C SER A 75 14.54 -1.47 -36.74
N ASN A 76 15.78 -1.47 -36.24
CA ASN A 76 16.57 -2.69 -36.04
C ASN A 76 16.30 -3.37 -34.70
N TYR A 77 15.49 -2.77 -33.82
CA TYR A 77 15.18 -3.34 -32.51
C TYR A 77 13.68 -3.68 -32.39
N SER A 78 13.41 -4.94 -32.05
CA SER A 78 12.14 -5.34 -31.45
C SER A 78 12.41 -5.63 -29.98
N ILE A 79 12.05 -4.70 -29.09
CA ILE A 79 12.31 -4.83 -27.66
C ILE A 79 11.01 -5.21 -26.96
N SER A 80 10.94 -6.43 -26.46
CA SER A 80 9.95 -6.85 -25.48
C SER A 80 10.68 -7.40 -24.28
N TYR A 81 10.34 -6.91 -23.09
CA TYR A 81 10.96 -7.35 -21.86
C TYR A 81 9.93 -7.48 -20.76
N THR A 82 10.06 -8.52 -19.96
CA THR A 82 9.31 -8.67 -18.72
C THR A 82 10.24 -9.23 -17.67
N THR A 83 10.24 -8.66 -16.47
CA THR A 83 11.10 -9.12 -15.38
C THR A 83 10.85 -10.60 -15.09
N GLU A 84 11.89 -11.40 -14.87
CA GLU A 84 11.72 -12.84 -14.60
C GLU A 84 10.96 -13.11 -13.30
N ARG A 85 11.24 -12.28 -12.28
CA ARG A 85 10.59 -12.32 -10.97
C ARG A 85 9.75 -11.07 -10.75
N ALA A 86 8.80 -11.18 -9.83
CA ALA A 86 8.08 -10.02 -9.34
C ALA A 86 9.05 -9.13 -8.54
N ASN A 87 9.25 -7.90 -9.00
CA ASN A 87 10.16 -6.94 -8.38
C ASN A 87 9.51 -5.55 -8.17
N TYR A 88 8.18 -5.50 -8.31
CA TYR A 88 7.38 -4.36 -7.89
C TYR A 88 6.57 -4.73 -6.64
N LYS A 89 6.81 -4.07 -5.52
CA LYS A 89 6.15 -4.38 -4.24
C LYS A 89 5.16 -3.29 -3.84
N VAL A 90 3.89 -3.66 -3.70
CA VAL A 90 2.90 -2.82 -3.03
C VAL A 90 2.82 -3.24 -1.57
N SER A 91 3.13 -2.32 -0.65
CA SER A 91 3.07 -2.57 0.79
C SER A 91 1.73 -2.10 1.38
N PRO A 92 1.22 -2.76 2.45
CA PRO A 92 -0.06 -2.38 3.04
C PRO A 92 -0.02 -0.97 3.65
N LYS A 93 -1.16 -0.28 3.62
CA LYS A 93 -1.31 1.00 4.26
C LYS A 93 -1.54 0.83 5.76
N VAL A 94 -0.74 1.53 6.57
CA VAL A 94 -0.90 1.52 8.02
C VAL A 94 -2.16 2.30 8.40
N ILE A 95 -3.01 1.67 9.22
CA ILE A 95 -4.18 2.29 9.84
C ILE A 95 -3.83 2.66 11.28
N ASN A 96 -4.04 3.92 11.64
CA ASN A 96 -3.92 4.40 13.01
C ASN A 96 -5.29 4.29 13.69
N LEU A 97 -5.32 3.91 14.96
CA LEU A 97 -6.56 3.76 15.70
C LEU A 97 -6.60 4.78 16.84
N GLU A 98 -7.70 5.52 16.93
CA GLU A 98 -8.00 6.38 18.06
C GLU A 98 -9.40 6.00 18.53
N GLY A 99 -9.50 5.54 19.77
CA GLY A 99 -10.75 5.09 20.36
C GLY A 99 -11.09 5.86 21.64
N SER A 100 -12.37 5.95 21.96
CA SER A 100 -12.79 6.42 23.28
C SER A 100 -14.02 5.70 23.77
N ARG A 101 -14.08 5.46 25.07
CA ARG A 101 -15.20 4.76 25.70
C ARG A 101 -15.52 5.33 27.08
N PRO A 102 -16.75 5.09 27.60
CA PRO A 102 -17.07 5.42 28.98
C PRO A 102 -16.31 4.55 29.98
N TYR A 103 -16.12 5.07 31.19
CA TYR A 103 -15.61 4.32 32.32
C TYR A 103 -16.58 3.21 32.74
N ASP A 104 -16.05 1.99 32.88
CA ASP A 104 -16.76 0.78 33.29
C ASP A 104 -15.92 -0.07 34.28
N GLY A 105 -14.79 0.49 34.77
CA GLY A 105 -13.86 -0.21 35.64
C GLY A 105 -12.93 -1.22 34.95
N THR A 106 -13.03 -1.44 33.65
CA THR A 106 -12.19 -2.38 32.90
C THR A 106 -11.03 -1.67 32.18
N VAL A 107 -10.13 -2.43 31.56
CA VAL A 107 -9.08 -1.91 30.66
C VAL A 107 -9.36 -2.20 29.18
N ASN A 108 -10.50 -2.82 28.87
CA ASN A 108 -10.78 -3.34 27.53
C ASN A 108 -11.23 -2.22 26.58
N PHE A 109 -10.91 -2.37 25.30
CA PHE A 109 -11.37 -1.53 24.20
C PHE A 109 -11.82 -2.45 23.07
N ASP A 110 -13.11 -2.78 23.05
CA ASP A 110 -13.73 -3.51 21.94
C ASP A 110 -13.70 -2.68 20.65
N ALA A 111 -13.71 -3.37 19.50
CA ALA A 111 -13.65 -2.73 18.19
C ALA A 111 -14.71 -1.65 17.97
N SER A 112 -15.89 -1.78 18.59
CA SER A 112 -16.97 -0.79 18.53
C SER A 112 -16.61 0.59 19.08
N PHE A 113 -15.54 0.73 19.87
CA PHE A 113 -15.09 2.03 20.38
C PHE A 113 -14.18 2.80 19.41
N PHE A 114 -13.97 2.28 18.20
CA PHE A 114 -13.14 2.88 17.16
C PHE A 114 -13.97 3.22 15.92
N GLY A 115 -13.60 4.32 15.25
CA GLY A 115 -14.27 4.77 14.04
C GLY A 115 -15.78 4.95 14.24
N ASP A 116 -16.57 4.51 13.27
CA ASP A 116 -18.03 4.45 13.35
C ASP A 116 -18.47 3.05 13.79
N ASN A 117 -18.46 2.82 15.10
CA ASN A 117 -18.84 1.55 15.72
C ASN A 117 -18.11 0.31 15.14
N GLY A 118 -16.79 0.42 14.98
CA GLY A 118 -15.93 -0.62 14.40
C GLY A 118 -15.76 -0.52 12.89
N ILE A 119 -16.40 0.44 12.22
CA ILE A 119 -16.13 0.75 10.81
C ILE A 119 -15.00 1.77 10.72
N ILE A 120 -13.93 1.41 10.03
CA ILE A 120 -12.72 2.22 9.88
C ILE A 120 -12.61 2.73 8.44
N ALA A 121 -12.28 4.01 8.28
CA ALA A 121 -12.03 4.59 6.97
C ALA A 121 -10.73 4.06 6.36
N GLY A 122 -10.81 3.66 5.09
CA GLY A 122 -9.68 3.29 4.25
C GLY A 122 -9.23 4.43 3.34
N VAL A 123 -8.58 4.08 2.23
CA VAL A 123 -8.21 5.00 1.16
C VAL A 123 -9.46 5.39 0.36
N GLY A 124 -9.63 6.68 0.10
CA GLY A 124 -10.79 7.19 -0.63
C GLY A 124 -12.10 6.95 0.14
N SER A 125 -13.02 6.22 -0.48
CA SER A 125 -14.33 5.86 0.09
C SER A 125 -14.39 4.42 0.63
N GLU A 126 -13.25 3.72 0.68
CA GLU A 126 -13.16 2.38 1.25
C GLU A 126 -13.46 2.38 2.74
N THR A 127 -14.07 1.29 3.20
CA THR A 127 -14.21 1.00 4.63
C THR A 127 -13.64 -0.36 4.96
N LEU A 128 -13.21 -0.52 6.20
CA LEU A 128 -12.75 -1.77 6.80
C LEU A 128 -13.60 -2.06 8.03
N ILE A 129 -13.76 -3.34 8.36
CA ILE A 129 -14.40 -3.75 9.61
C ILE A 129 -13.31 -4.09 10.61
N LEU A 130 -13.37 -3.47 11.78
CA LEU A 130 -12.53 -3.80 12.93
C LEU A 130 -13.27 -4.80 13.81
N ILE A 131 -12.58 -5.86 14.24
CA ILE A 131 -13.13 -6.88 15.14
C ILE A 131 -12.12 -7.20 16.23
N GLY A 132 -12.62 -7.74 17.35
CA GLY A 132 -11.80 -8.11 18.51
C GLY A 132 -11.71 -7.00 19.55
N THR A 133 -10.71 -7.14 20.44
CA THR A 133 -10.57 -6.30 21.63
C THR A 133 -9.09 -5.98 21.86
N ALA A 134 -8.81 -4.70 22.09
CA ALA A 134 -7.54 -4.20 22.60
C ALA A 134 -7.64 -3.87 24.09
N THR A 135 -6.53 -3.52 24.72
CA THR A 135 -6.50 -3.04 26.11
C THR A 135 -5.61 -1.81 26.27
N VAL A 136 -5.85 -1.05 27.34
CA VAL A 136 -4.92 -0.04 27.88
C VAL A 136 -4.31 -0.55 29.18
N THR A 137 -3.35 0.17 29.76
CA THR A 137 -2.67 -0.25 30.99
C THR A 137 -3.41 0.18 32.26
N SER A 138 -4.23 1.22 32.19
CA SER A 138 -4.98 1.76 33.34
C SER A 138 -6.46 2.00 33.00
N PRO A 139 -7.40 1.57 33.87
CA PRO A 139 -8.82 1.85 33.70
C PRO A 139 -9.20 3.29 34.11
N ASN A 140 -8.28 4.05 34.73
CA ASN A 140 -8.59 5.35 35.33
C ASN A 140 -8.77 6.44 34.26
N ILE A 141 -9.82 7.25 34.42
CA ILE A 141 -10.11 8.40 33.55
C ILE A 141 -8.94 9.40 33.53
N ASP A 142 -8.31 9.64 34.69
CA ASP A 142 -7.20 10.59 34.83
C ASP A 142 -5.91 10.14 34.13
N SER A 143 -5.83 8.89 33.66
CA SER A 143 -4.71 8.41 32.84
C SER A 143 -4.70 8.98 31.42
N GLY A 144 -5.79 9.65 31.01
CA GLY A 144 -5.88 10.34 29.72
C GLY A 144 -5.70 9.40 28.53
N ARG A 145 -4.97 9.88 27.52
CA ARG A 145 -4.70 9.15 26.28
C ARG A 145 -3.59 8.12 26.49
N GLN A 146 -3.92 6.85 26.30
CA GLN A 146 -3.01 5.73 26.57
C GLN A 146 -2.71 4.94 25.29
N PRO A 147 -1.48 4.43 25.10
CA PRO A 147 -1.18 3.47 24.05
C PRO A 147 -2.04 2.21 24.17
N LEU A 148 -2.51 1.68 23.05
CA LEU A 148 -3.24 0.43 23.01
C LEU A 148 -2.30 -0.76 22.88
N ILE A 149 -2.64 -1.83 23.60
CA ILE A 149 -2.15 -3.18 23.38
C ILE A 149 -3.19 -3.88 22.51
N LEU A 150 -2.86 -4.16 21.25
CA LEU A 150 -3.86 -4.55 20.24
C LEU A 150 -4.60 -5.86 20.56
N GLY A 151 -4.01 -6.80 21.31
CA GLY A 151 -4.69 -8.04 21.69
C GLY A 151 -5.21 -8.81 20.48
N THR A 152 -6.54 -8.99 20.40
CA THR A 152 -7.20 -9.69 19.29
C THR A 152 -7.72 -8.76 18.19
N LEU A 153 -7.50 -7.45 18.35
CA LEU A 153 -7.99 -6.43 17.43
C LEU A 153 -7.35 -6.61 16.05
N ARG A 154 -8.19 -6.76 15.02
CA ARG A 154 -7.75 -7.00 13.64
C ARG A 154 -8.73 -6.44 12.62
N LEU A 155 -8.22 -6.19 11.41
CA LEU A 155 -9.00 -5.73 10.26
C LEU A 155 -9.65 -6.91 9.53
N SER A 156 -10.84 -6.67 8.99
CA SER A 156 -11.59 -7.54 8.09
C SER A 156 -12.11 -6.72 6.90
N ASP A 157 -12.48 -7.41 5.82
CA ASP A 157 -12.96 -6.77 4.60
C ASP A 157 -14.22 -5.94 4.90
N GLY A 158 -14.22 -4.71 4.42
CA GLY A 158 -15.38 -3.82 4.48
C GLY A 158 -15.93 -3.50 3.10
N ALA A 159 -16.47 -2.29 2.94
CA ALA A 159 -17.18 -1.88 1.73
C ALA A 159 -16.27 -1.14 0.73
N ASN A 160 -16.82 -0.91 -0.46
CA ASN A 160 -16.22 -0.09 -1.53
C ASN A 160 -14.82 -0.52 -1.98
N GLY A 161 -14.47 -1.80 -1.82
CA GLY A 161 -13.16 -2.33 -2.19
C GLY A 161 -12.14 -2.36 -1.05
N GLY A 162 -12.53 -2.00 0.18
CA GLY A 162 -11.69 -2.09 1.36
C GLY A 162 -11.40 -3.53 1.78
N LYS A 163 -10.39 -4.14 1.16
CA LYS A 163 -9.88 -5.47 1.52
C LYS A 163 -8.87 -5.35 2.66
N ALA A 164 -9.02 -6.13 3.72
CA ALA A 164 -8.13 -6.10 4.88
C ALA A 164 -6.66 -6.36 4.51
N THR A 165 -6.39 -7.18 3.51
CA THR A 165 -5.03 -7.47 3.02
C THR A 165 -4.30 -6.24 2.47
N ASN A 166 -5.03 -5.17 2.13
CA ASN A 166 -4.44 -3.92 1.65
C ASN A 166 -3.96 -2.99 2.78
N TYR A 167 -4.23 -3.37 4.04
CA TYR A 167 -4.02 -2.54 5.21
C TYR A 167 -3.33 -3.32 6.33
N THR A 168 -2.75 -2.61 7.29
CA THR A 168 -2.16 -3.21 8.48
C THR A 168 -2.35 -2.31 9.70
N LEU A 169 -2.45 -2.92 10.88
CA LEU A 169 -2.31 -2.21 12.15
C LEU A 169 -0.85 -2.19 12.61
N GLU A 170 0.00 -3.09 12.09
CA GLU A 170 1.40 -3.14 12.47
C GLU A 170 2.13 -1.84 12.08
N GLY A 171 2.95 -1.32 13.00
CA GLY A 171 3.61 -0.03 12.84
C GLY A 171 2.70 1.18 13.01
N GLY A 172 1.42 0.98 13.35
CA GLY A 172 0.46 2.03 13.60
C GLY A 172 0.62 2.71 14.97
N SER A 173 0.11 3.93 15.05
CA SER A 173 -0.08 4.68 16.29
C SER A 173 -1.50 4.44 16.80
N HIS A 174 -1.63 3.70 17.91
CA HIS A 174 -2.92 3.28 18.46
C HIS A 174 -3.11 3.79 19.86
N PHE A 175 -4.20 4.52 20.09
CA PHE A 175 -4.50 5.12 21.38
C PHE A 175 -5.96 5.00 21.79
N GLY A 176 -6.18 4.85 23.08
CA GLY A 176 -7.48 4.79 23.73
C GLY A 176 -7.59 5.85 24.82
N THR A 177 -8.76 6.47 24.93
CA THR A 177 -9.09 7.38 26.04
C THR A 177 -10.36 6.92 26.76
N ILE A 178 -10.26 6.71 28.07
CA ILE A 178 -11.41 6.41 28.93
C ILE A 178 -11.99 7.75 29.42
N LYS A 179 -13.31 7.93 29.25
CA LYS A 179 -14.02 9.18 29.55
C LYS A 179 -15.13 8.96 30.58
N GLY A 180 -15.54 10.03 31.27
CA GLY A 180 -16.65 10.02 32.23
C GLY A 180 -16.29 10.72 33.54
N ASN A 181 -17.20 10.66 34.50
CA ASN A 181 -16.93 11.09 35.88
C ASN A 181 -16.57 9.87 36.72
N LYS A 182 -15.52 10.00 37.53
CA LYS A 182 -15.22 9.02 38.58
C LYS A 182 -16.35 9.12 39.64
N PRO A 183 -16.94 8.00 40.08
CA PRO A 183 -17.85 8.01 41.22
C PRO A 183 -17.16 8.48 42.50
#